data_AF-H3D3E0-F1
#
_entry.id   AF-H3D3E0-F1
#
_cell.length_a   1.000
_cell.length_b   1.000
_cell.length_c   1.000
_cell.angle_alpha   90.00
_cell.angle_beta   90.00
_cell.angle_gamma   90.00
#
_symmetry.space_group_name_H-M   'P 1'
#
loop_
_entity.id
_entity.type
_entity.pdbx_description
1 polymer ?
#
loop_
_entity_poly.entity_id
_entity_poly.type
_entity_poly.pdbx_seq_one_letter_code
_entity_poly.pdbx_strand_id
1 'polypeptide(L)' 'MATVSELKSAIKETLESRGAWAQLKAGIRAEVFSALEDQGKPRPPLSHENLLINELIREYLEFNKYRYTTSVLTA' A
#
# COMPACT_ATOMS: atom_id res chain seq x y z
N MET A 1 18.01 -34.31 17.16
CA MET A 1 17.61 -33.06 17.86
C MET A 1 17.12 -32.11 16.80
N ALA A 2 15.89 -31.60 16.91
CA ALA A 2 15.38 -30.67 15.92
C ALA A 2 16.21 -29.39 15.94
N THR A 3 16.68 -28.95 14.78
CA THR A 3 17.46 -27.72 14.68
C THR A 3 16.54 -26.51 14.80
N VAL A 4 17.06 -25.37 15.25
CA VAL A 4 16.28 -24.12 15.34
C VAL A 4 15.66 -23.73 13.98
N SER A 5 16.33 -24.10 12.89
CA SER A 5 15.84 -23.91 11.52
C SER A 5 14.59 -24.74 11.23
N GLU A 6 14.60 -26.03 11.60
CA GLU A 6 13.44 -26.92 11.42
C GLU A 6 12.23 -26.44 12.20
N LEU A 7 12.45 -25.98 13.45
CA LEU A 7 11.37 -25.43 14.27
C LEU A 7 10.77 -24.16 13.64
N LYS A 8 11.61 -23.26 13.11
CA LYS A 8 11.16 -22.04 12.44
C LYS A 8 10.34 -22.35 11.17
N SER A 9 10.76 -23.34 10.39
CA SER A 9 10.03 -23.78 9.20
C SER A 9 8.68 -24.37 9.56
N ALA A 10 8.62 -25.27 10.56
CA ALA A 10 7.37 -25.89 10.99
C ALA A 10 6.35 -24.84 11.50
N ILE A 11 6.79 -23.83 12.25
CA ILE A 11 5.94 -22.74 12.72
C ILE A 11 5.41 -21.91 11.54
N LYS A 12 6.27 -21.59 10.56
CA LYS A 12 5.87 -20.85 9.37
C LYS A 12 4.80 -21.60 8.57
N GLU A 13 5.01 -22.88 8.30
CA GLU A 13 4.04 -23.74 7.59
C GLU A 13 2.70 -23.84 8.35
N THR A 14 2.76 -23.92 9.68
CA THR A 14 1.55 -23.92 10.53
C THR A 14 0.78 -22.59 10.43
N LEU A 15 1.49 -21.46 10.42
CA LEU A 15 0.86 -20.14 10.28
C LEU A 15 0.32 -19.91 8.86
N GLU A 16 0.97 -20.47 7.84
CA GLU A 16 0.52 -20.43 6.44
C GLU A 16 -0.77 -21.24 6.25
N SER A 17 -0.82 -22.48 6.76
CA SER A 17 -2.02 -23.33 6.69
C SER A 17 -3.23 -22.76 7.43
N ARG A 18 -3.00 -21.99 8.50
CA ARG A 18 -4.05 -21.26 9.23
C ARG A 18 -4.44 -19.92 8.59
N GLY A 19 -3.76 -19.51 7.51
CA GLY A 19 -3.99 -18.22 6.84
C GLY A 19 -3.48 -16.98 7.60
N ALA A 20 -2.96 -17.15 8.82
CA ALA A 20 -2.50 -16.04 9.67
C ALA A 20 -1.15 -15.45 9.23
N TRP A 21 -0.34 -16.20 8.48
CA TRP A 21 0.98 -15.77 8.04
C TRP A 21 0.95 -14.51 7.16
N ALA A 22 -0.04 -14.39 6.27
CA ALA A 22 -0.16 -13.24 5.39
C ALA A 22 -0.42 -11.95 6.18
N GLN A 23 -1.30 -12.02 7.19
CA GLN A 23 -1.62 -10.89 8.06
C GLN A 23 -0.44 -10.47 8.92
N LEU A 24 0.27 -11.44 9.52
CA LEU A 24 1.49 -11.18 10.31
C LEU A 24 2.58 -10.52 9.45
N LYS A 25 2.80 -11.04 8.24
CA LYS A 25 3.77 -10.47 7.30
C LYS A 25 3.39 -9.06 6.86
N ALA A 26 2.09 -8.80 6.66
CA ALA A 26 1.59 -7.47 6.33
C ALA A 26 1.78 -6.50 7.50
N GLY A 27 1.45 -6.91 8.72
CA GLY A 27 1.64 -6.10 9.93
C GLY A 27 3.10 -5.74 10.17
N ILE A 28 4.02 -6.71 10.03
CA ILE A 28 5.46 -6.44 10.14
C ILE A 28 5.92 -5.45 9.07
N ARG A 29 5.45 -5.60 7.82
CA ARG A 29 5.78 -4.65 6.75
C ARG A 29 5.25 -3.25 7.03
N ALA A 30 4.02 -3.14 7.53
CA ALA A 30 3.42 -1.86 7.90
C ALA A 30 4.20 -1.20 9.05
N GLU A 31 4.58 -1.96 10.07
CA GLU A 31 5.34 -1.45 11.21
C GLU A 31 6.76 -1.02 10.81
N VAL A 32 7.44 -1.83 9.98
CA VAL A 32 8.75 -1.48 9.43
C VAL A 32 8.63 -0.25 8.53
N PHE A 33 7.58 -0.15 7.72
CA PHE A 33 7.35 1.02 6.89
C PHE A 33 7.11 2.25 7.77
N SER A 34 6.24 2.18 8.78
CA SER A 34 5.97 3.25 9.75
C SER A 34 7.23 3.70 10.51
N ALA A 35 8.08 2.76 10.94
CA ALA A 35 9.33 3.05 11.63
C ALA A 35 10.41 3.66 10.70
N LEU A 36 10.35 3.36 9.40
CA LEU A 36 11.20 3.97 8.37
C LEU A 36 10.60 5.25 7.76
N GLU A 37 9.29 5.45 7.92
CA GLU A 37 8.55 6.59 7.40
C GLU A 37 9.01 7.80 8.21
N ASP A 38 9.93 8.54 7.62
CA ASP A 38 10.42 9.82 8.11
C ASP A 38 9.22 10.78 8.18
N GLN A 39 8.54 10.80 9.33
CA GLN A 39 7.37 11.65 9.67
C GLN A 39 7.63 13.15 9.45
N GLY A 40 8.86 13.54 9.09
CA GLY A 40 9.32 14.91 8.94
C GLY A 40 9.44 15.46 7.51
N LYS A 41 9.14 14.69 6.45
CA LYS A 41 9.12 15.27 5.09
C LYS A 41 7.72 15.73 4.73
N PRO A 42 7.42 17.04 4.73
CA PRO A 42 6.15 17.52 4.21
C PRO A 42 6.00 17.00 2.78
N ARG A 43 4.79 16.55 2.43
CA ARG A 43 4.49 16.18 1.04
C ARG A 43 4.99 17.31 0.14
N PRO A 44 5.67 17.01 -0.97
CA PRO A 44 6.14 18.04 -1.88
C PRO A 44 5.00 19.00 -2.19
N PRO A 45 5.24 20.32 -2.14
CA PRO A 45 4.20 21.28 -2.47
C PRO A 45 3.69 20.97 -3.88
N LEU A 46 2.37 20.97 -4.04
CA LEU A 46 1.76 20.67 -5.32
C LEU A 46 2.17 21.77 -6.32
N SER A 47 2.94 21.41 -7.35
CA SER A 47 3.31 22.34 -8.41
C SER A 47 2.10 22.70 -9.25
N HIS A 48 2.15 23.87 -9.90
CA HIS A 48 1.11 24.27 -10.85
C HIS A 48 0.98 23.28 -12.02
N GLU A 49 2.08 22.70 -12.46
CA GLU A 49 2.11 21.65 -13.48
C GLU A 49 1.36 20.39 -13.02
N ASN A 50 1.54 19.98 -11.77
CA ASN A 50 0.82 18.84 -11.20
C ASN A 50 -0.68 19.12 -11.05
N LEU A 51 -1.06 20.36 -10.72
CA LEU A 51 -2.46 20.78 -10.76
C LEU A 51 -3.03 20.62 -12.16
N LEU A 52 -2.35 21.14 -13.18
CA LEU A 52 -2.80 21.04 -14.57
C LEU A 52 -2.96 19.57 -15.00
N ILE A 53 -1.99 18.71 -14.68
CA ILE A 53 -2.07 17.28 -14.98
C ILE A 53 -3.29 16.64 -14.30
N ASN A 54 -3.54 16.95 -13.04
CA ASN A 54 -4.70 16.43 -12.31
C ASN A 54 -6.03 16.88 -12.94
N GLU A 55 -6.11 18.13 -13.39
CA GLU A 55 -7.28 18.66 -14.11
C GLU A 55 -7.48 17.95 -15.45
N LEU A 56 -6.41 17.76 -16.23
CA LEU A 56 -6.46 17.04 -17.51
C LEU A 56 -6.92 15.59 -17.35
N ILE A 57 -6.49 14.91 -16.29
CA ILE A 57 -6.95 13.56 -15.98
C ILE A 57 -8.46 13.57 -15.68
N ARG A 58 -8.94 14.52 -14.88
CA ARG A 58 -10.37 14.63 -14.57
C ARG A 58 -11.20 14.92 -15.82
N GLU A 59 -10.77 15.88 -16.62
CA GLU A 59 -11.42 16.26 -17.87
C GLU A 59 -11.45 15.09 -18.87
N TYR A 60 -10.36 14.33 -18.98
CA TYR A 60 -10.32 13.13 -19.80
C TYR A 60 -11.37 12.10 -19.37
N LEU A 61 -11.50 11.84 -18.07
CA LEU A 61 -12.50 10.89 -17.56
C LEU A 61 -13.93 11.39 -17.81
N GLU A 62 -14.18 12.70 -17.64
CA GLU A 62 -15.48 13.31 -17.93
C GLU A 62 -15.83 13.24 -19.42
N PHE A 63 -14.88 13.60 -20.29
CA PHE A 63 -15.03 13.56 -21.75
C PHE A 63 -15.40 12.15 -22.24
N ASN A 64 -14.73 11.12 -21.69
CA ASN A 64 -14.99 9.72 -22.01
C ASN A 64 -16.15 9.09 -21.23
N LYS A 65 -16.88 9.89 -20.42
CA LYS A 65 -18.04 9.46 -19.63
C LYS A 65 -17.73 8.38 -18.58
N TYR A 66 -16.52 8.32 -18.06
CA TYR A 66 -16.11 7.40 -17.00
C TYR A 66 -16.53 7.88 -15.61
N ARG A 67 -17.83 8.10 -15.42
CA ARG A 67 -18.41 8.74 -14.22
C ARG A 67 -18.07 8.03 -12.91
N TYR A 68 -18.04 6.69 -12.91
CA TYR A 68 -17.67 5.92 -11.73
C TYR A 68 -16.19 6.09 -11.36
N THR A 69 -15.31 6.09 -12.37
CA THR A 69 -13.87 6.31 -12.17
C THR A 69 -13.60 7.73 -11.67
N THR A 70 -14.24 8.75 -12.27
CA THR A 70 -14.14 10.14 -11.79
C THR A 70 -14.58 10.26 -10.34
N SER A 71 -15.72 9.65 -9.97
CA SER A 71 -16.24 9.71 -8.60
C SER A 71 -15.31 9.09 -7.55
N VAL A 72 -14.57 8.03 -7.90
CA VAL A 72 -13.60 7.39 -7.01
C VAL A 72 -12.31 8.21 -6.91
N LEU A 73 -11.90 8.87 -7.99
CA LEU A 73 -10.69 9.69 -8.02
C LEU A 73 -10.81 10.96 -7.17
N THR A 74 -12.01 11.53 -7.04
CA THR A 74 -12.25 12.79 -6.31
C THR A 74 -12.73 12.61 -4.87
N ALA A 75 -13.03 11.38 -4.43
CA ALA A 75 -13.50 11.05 -3.08
C ALA A 75 -12.34 10.81 -2.11
#